data_AF-E4TZ00-F1
#
_entry.id   AF-E4TZ00-F1
#
_cell.length_a   1.000
_cell.length_b   1.000
_cell.length_c   1.000
_cell.angle_alpha   90.00
_cell.angle_beta   90.00
_cell.angle_gamma   90.00
#
_symmetry.space_group_name_H-M   'P 1'
#
loop_
_entity.id
_entity.type
_entity.pdbx_description
1 polymer ?
#
loop_
_entity_poly.entity_id
_entity_poly.type
_entity_poly.pdbx_seq_one_letter_code
_entity_poly.pdbx_strand_id
1 'polypeptide(L)'
;MKGIEKYDNLKDVIPNLMPVLRDAIQSEFLEIKKINRECEKYIASCSHFPELVKAEYVIFSHHIKKNEHKYETFVFIDGEGNIVRHVSGAEMELYGLLDSCTNLHISDEYVEKQMHCHDGECRH
;
A
#
# COMPACT_ATOMS: atom_id res chain seq x y z
N MET A 1 -19.39 6.94 9.15
CA MET A 1 -19.72 6.69 7.74
C MET A 1 -19.01 5.42 7.33
N LYS A 2 -19.73 4.32 7.06
CA LYS A 2 -19.10 3.15 6.45
C LYS A 2 -18.95 3.49 4.96
N GLY A 3 -17.78 3.95 4.58
CA GLY A 3 -17.43 4.09 3.16
C GLY A 3 -17.40 2.71 2.51
N ILE A 4 -17.58 2.68 1.19
CA ILE A 4 -17.39 1.46 0.40
C ILE A 4 -15.91 1.06 0.52
N GLU A 5 -15.65 -0.19 0.90
CA GLU A 5 -14.31 -0.74 1.03
C GLU A 5 -13.70 -0.91 -0.38
N LYS A 6 -12.51 -0.35 -0.62
CA LYS A 6 -11.76 -0.51 -1.88
C LYS A 6 -11.46 -1.96 -2.19
N TYR A 7 -11.01 -2.74 -1.21
CA TYR A 7 -10.65 -4.15 -1.39
C TYR A 7 -11.57 -5.06 -0.57
N ASP A 8 -12.23 -6.02 -1.21
CA ASP A 8 -13.18 -6.92 -0.54
C ASP A 8 -12.49 -8.01 0.30
N ASN A 9 -11.28 -8.42 -0.10
CA ASN A 9 -10.53 -9.54 0.46
C ASN A 9 -9.32 -9.12 1.30
N LEU A 10 -9.10 -7.82 1.55
CA LEU A 10 -7.92 -7.34 2.27
C LEU A 10 -7.77 -7.95 3.67
N LYS A 11 -8.90 -8.21 4.35
CA LYS A 11 -8.93 -8.85 5.67
C LYS A 11 -8.55 -10.32 5.61
N ASP A 12 -8.82 -10.98 4.50
CA ASP A 12 -8.51 -12.41 4.31
C ASP A 12 -7.06 -12.61 3.87
N VAL A 13 -6.57 -11.72 3.00
CA VAL A 13 -5.19 -11.77 2.47
C VAL A 13 -4.18 -11.29 3.51
N ILE A 14 -4.52 -10.26 4.29
CA ILE A 14 -3.63 -9.63 5.27
C ILE A 14 -4.33 -9.52 6.64
N PRO A 15 -4.53 -10.67 7.32
CA PRO A 15 -5.39 -10.76 8.50
C PRO A 15 -4.86 -9.96 9.69
N ASN A 16 -3.54 -9.91 9.88
CA ASN A 16 -2.89 -9.26 11.02
C ASN A 16 -2.61 -7.77 10.78
N LEU A 17 -3.07 -7.20 9.66
CA LEU A 17 -2.91 -5.78 9.40
C LEU A 17 -3.63 -4.94 10.47
N MET A 18 -2.90 -3.98 11.05
CA MET A 18 -3.45 -3.07 12.04
C MET A 18 -4.73 -2.37 11.52
N PRO A 19 -5.81 -2.29 12.31
CA PRO A 19 -7.07 -1.69 11.88
C PRO A 19 -6.92 -0.29 11.29
N VAL A 20 -6.07 0.55 11.88
CA VAL A 20 -5.81 1.92 11.37
C VAL A 20 -5.20 1.95 9.97
N LEU A 21 -4.28 1.02 9.66
CA LEU A 21 -3.67 0.92 8.33
C LEU A 21 -4.66 0.36 7.33
N ARG A 22 -5.45 -0.64 7.74
CA ARG A 22 -6.53 -1.20 6.94
C ARG A 22 -7.54 -0.13 6.56
N ASP A 23 -8.04 0.63 7.52
CA ASP A 23 -9.01 1.70 7.29
C ASP A 23 -8.43 2.80 6.38
N ALA A 24 -7.16 3.15 6.57
CA ALA A 24 -6.47 4.13 5.71
C ALA A 24 -6.30 3.65 4.26
N ILE A 25 -6.05 2.34 4.04
CA ILE A 25 -6.00 1.74 2.70
C ILE A 25 -7.40 1.69 2.07
N GLN A 26 -8.41 1.28 2.85
CA GLN A 26 -9.79 1.18 2.37
C GLN A 26 -10.39 2.55 2.03
N SER A 27 -9.89 3.62 2.64
CA SER A 27 -10.27 5.01 2.36
C SER A 27 -9.38 5.72 1.34
N GLU A 28 -8.46 5.00 0.69
CA GLU A 28 -7.50 5.52 -0.31
C GLU A 28 -6.47 6.53 0.21
N PHE A 29 -6.44 6.78 1.52
CA PHE A 29 -5.44 7.66 2.11
C PHE A 29 -4.04 7.05 2.01
N LEU A 30 -3.94 5.72 2.15
CA LEU A 30 -2.72 4.96 1.93
C LEU A 30 -2.91 3.97 0.77
N GLU A 31 -1.80 3.65 0.12
CA GLU A 31 -1.72 2.61 -0.90
C GLU A 31 -0.87 1.45 -0.38
N ILE A 32 -1.23 0.24 -0.77
CA ILE A 32 -0.47 -0.97 -0.51
C ILE A 32 -0.02 -1.58 -1.84
N LYS A 33 1.26 -1.90 -1.94
CA LYS A 33 1.84 -2.59 -3.10
C LYS A 33 2.69 -3.78 -2.68
N LYS A 34 2.81 -4.74 -3.59
CA LYS A 34 3.69 -5.89 -3.40
C LYS A 34 5.13 -5.46 -3.69
N ILE A 35 6.09 -6.06 -3.00
CA ILE A 35 7.50 -5.80 -3.23
C ILE A 35 7.99 -6.73 -4.33
N ASN A 36 8.63 -6.17 -5.35
CA ASN A 36 9.39 -6.95 -6.32
C ASN A 36 10.69 -7.43 -5.66
N ARG A 37 10.68 -8.67 -5.16
CA ARG A 37 11.84 -9.29 -4.50
C ARG A 37 12.97 -9.66 -5.46
N GLU A 38 12.71 -9.66 -6.76
CA GLU A 38 13.68 -9.99 -7.81
C GLU A 38 14.43 -8.76 -8.32
N CYS A 39 14.00 -7.53 -7.95
CA CYS A 39 14.67 -6.33 -8.43
C CYS A 39 15.99 -6.05 -7.69
N GLU A 40 16.98 -5.55 -8.42
CA GLU A 40 18.30 -5.24 -7.88
C GLU A 40 18.24 -4.24 -6.72
N LYS A 41 17.31 -3.29 -6.77
CA LYS A 41 17.09 -2.34 -5.67
C LYS A 41 16.68 -3.05 -4.39
N TYR A 42 15.80 -4.04 -4.45
CA TYR A 42 15.36 -4.77 -3.25
C TYR A 42 16.51 -5.56 -2.65
N ILE A 43 17.27 -6.25 -3.50
CA ILE A 43 18.43 -7.05 -3.10
C ILE A 43 19.49 -6.14 -2.43
N ALA A 44 19.76 -4.97 -3.01
CA ALA A 44 20.67 -3.99 -2.44
C ALA A 44 20.14 -3.43 -1.10
N SER A 45 18.84 -3.15 -1.01
CA SER A 45 18.21 -2.69 0.24
C SER A 45 18.22 -3.75 1.33
N CYS A 46 18.08 -5.03 0.99
CA CYS A 46 18.19 -6.13 1.97
C CYS A 46 19.61 -6.24 2.57
N SER A 47 20.63 -5.78 1.85
CA SER A 47 22.00 -5.73 2.38
C SER A 47 22.15 -4.65 3.46
N HIS A 48 21.41 -3.54 3.33
CA HIS A 48 21.41 -2.44 4.30
C HIS A 48 20.37 -2.64 5.42
N PHE A 49 19.27 -3.32 5.11
CA PHE A 49 18.15 -3.60 6.01
C PHE A 49 17.78 -5.10 5.92
N PRO A 50 18.51 -5.99 6.61
CA PRO A 50 18.31 -7.44 6.51
C PRO A 50 16.90 -7.91 6.88
N GLU A 51 16.19 -7.14 7.71
CA GLU A 51 14.80 -7.41 8.10
C GLU A 51 13.83 -7.38 6.91
N LEU A 52 14.14 -6.60 5.87
CA LEU A 52 13.30 -6.47 4.67
C LEU A 52 13.13 -7.78 3.90
N VAL A 53 14.00 -8.78 4.13
CA VAL A 53 13.85 -10.14 3.57
C VAL A 53 12.51 -10.77 3.94
N LYS A 54 11.93 -10.40 5.09
CA LYS A 54 10.61 -10.88 5.54
C LYS A 54 9.45 -10.06 4.97
N ALA A 55 9.71 -8.88 4.41
CA ALA A 55 8.68 -8.01 3.89
C ALA A 55 8.13 -8.53 2.56
N GLU A 56 6.81 -8.52 2.41
CA GLU A 56 6.09 -8.89 1.19
C GLU A 56 5.35 -7.72 0.56
N TYR A 57 4.83 -6.82 1.41
CA TYR A 57 4.13 -5.63 0.98
C TYR A 57 4.73 -4.37 1.60
N VAL A 58 4.42 -3.25 0.98
CA VAL A 58 4.75 -1.92 1.49
C VAL A 58 3.54 -1.01 1.41
N ILE A 59 3.35 -0.24 2.48
CA ILE A 59 2.29 0.75 2.60
C ILE A 59 2.93 2.14 2.57
N PHE A 60 2.37 3.03 1.75
CA PHE A 60 2.86 4.39 1.54
C PHE A 60 1.71 5.34 1.19
N SER A 61 1.94 6.65 1.23
CA SER A 61 0.94 7.65 0.84
C SER A 61 0.98 7.86 -0.67
N HIS A 62 -0.15 7.67 -1.37
CA HIS A 62 -0.22 7.88 -2.82
C HIS A 62 -0.16 9.38 -3.20
N HIS A 63 -0.51 10.27 -2.28
CA HIS A 63 -0.78 11.68 -2.58
C HIS A 63 0.42 12.62 -2.46
N ILE A 64 1.63 12.10 -2.23
CA ILE A 64 2.79 12.94 -1.95
C ILE A 64 3.58 13.23 -3.23
N LYS A 65 3.94 14.50 -3.41
CA LYS A 65 4.71 14.98 -4.56
C LYS A 65 6.14 14.46 -4.46
N LYS A 66 6.77 14.11 -5.59
CA LYS A 66 8.17 13.64 -5.69
C LYS A 66 9.18 14.41 -4.81
N ASN A 67 9.02 15.72 -4.64
CA ASN A 67 9.92 16.57 -3.85
C ASN A 67 9.81 16.40 -2.33
N GLU A 68 8.75 15.75 -1.84
CA GLU A 68 8.46 15.54 -0.41
C GLU A 68 8.69 14.10 0.03
N HIS A 69 9.06 13.18 -0.89
CA HIS A 69 9.31 11.77 -0.59
C HIS A 69 10.33 11.55 0.53
N LYS A 70 11.32 12.44 0.69
CA LYS A 70 12.30 12.37 1.79
C LYS A 70 11.68 12.46 3.19
N TYR A 71 10.47 12.98 3.31
CA TYR A 71 9.73 13.07 4.57
C TYR A 71 8.69 11.97 4.73
N GLU A 72 8.53 11.11 3.73
CA GLU A 72 7.63 9.97 3.83
C GLU A 72 8.22 8.86 4.69
N THR A 73 7.31 8.12 5.31
CA THR A 73 7.62 6.87 5.99
C THR A 73 6.90 5.75 5.27
N PHE A 74 7.66 4.74 4.87
CA PHE A 74 7.18 3.54 4.23
C PHE A 74 7.09 2.44 5.28
N VAL A 75 5.93 1.79 5.33
CA VAL A 75 5.68 0.71 6.29
C VAL A 75 5.77 -0.61 5.55
N PHE A 76 6.86 -1.34 5.79
CA PHE A 76 7.07 -2.66 5.24
C PHE A 76 6.39 -3.69 6.14
N ILE A 77 5.59 -4.56 5.54
CA ILE A 77 4.85 -5.61 6.26
C ILE A 77 5.13 -6.98 5.64
N ASP A 78 4.97 -8.03 6.44
CA ASP A 78 5.07 -9.41 5.96
C ASP A 78 3.79 -9.87 5.24
N GLY A 79 3.77 -11.13 4.82
CA GLY A 79 2.64 -11.74 4.13
C GLY A 79 1.33 -11.78 4.93
N GLU A 80 1.41 -11.72 6.26
CA GLU A 80 0.24 -11.80 7.15
C GLU A 80 -0.26 -10.43 7.61
N GLY A 81 0.57 -9.38 7.49
CA GLY A 81 0.24 -8.01 7.88
C GLY A 81 1.00 -7.47 9.08
N ASN A 82 1.97 -8.21 9.60
CA ASN A 82 2.79 -7.73 10.70
C ASN A 82 3.81 -6.73 10.17
N ILE A 83 4.04 -5.66 10.95
CA ILE A 83 5.05 -4.66 10.61
C ILE A 83 6.42 -5.31 10.72
N VAL A 84 7.13 -5.32 9.59
CA VAL A 84 8.54 -5.71 9.51
C VAL A 84 9.41 -4.52 9.88
N ARG A 85 9.21 -3.38 9.22
CA ARG A 85 10.03 -2.17 9.45
C ARG A 85 9.39 -0.90 8.91
N HIS A 86 9.75 0.23 9.52
CA HIS A 86 9.53 1.56 8.97
C HIS A 86 10.81 2.08 8.32
N VAL A 87 10.72 2.60 7.11
CA VAL A 87 11.87 3.19 6.38
C VAL A 87 11.47 4.56 5.89
N SER A 88 12.31 5.57 6.11
CA SER A 88 12.05 6.90 5.55
C SER A 88 12.42 6.95 4.07
N GLY A 89 11.71 7.76 3.28
CA GLY A 89 12.10 8.04 1.91
C GLY A 89 13.41 8.84 1.77
N ALA A 90 13.96 9.37 2.87
CA ALA A 90 15.34 9.86 2.90
C ALA A 90 16.38 8.72 2.89
N GLU A 91 16.01 7.55 3.39
CA GLU A 91 16.90 6.38 3.51
C GLU A 91 16.80 5.45 2.30
N MET A 92 15.63 5.36 1.68
CA MET A 92 15.38 4.43 0.57
C MET A 92 14.33 4.98 -0.40
N GLU A 93 14.60 4.89 -1.71
CA GLU A 93 13.63 5.26 -2.74
C GLU A 93 12.71 4.08 -3.05
N LEU A 94 11.38 4.22 -2.99
CA LEU A 94 10.42 3.15 -3.33
C LEU A 94 10.24 2.90 -4.84
N TYR A 95 10.43 3.93 -5.67
CA TYR A 95 10.14 3.81 -7.10
C TYR A 95 11.06 2.77 -7.75
N GLY A 96 10.48 1.75 -8.40
CA GLY A 96 11.21 0.62 -8.98
C GLY A 96 11.36 -0.61 -8.08
N LEU A 97 10.78 -0.59 -6.87
CA LEU A 97 10.66 -1.76 -5.98
C LEU A 97 9.24 -2.32 -5.91
N LEU A 98 8.27 -1.60 -6.47
CA LEU A 98 6.85 -1.89 -6.30
C LEU A 98 6.32 -2.71 -7.47
N ASP A 99 5.57 -3.74 -7.14
CA ASP A 99 4.76 -4.53 -8.07
C ASP A 99 3.28 -4.43 -7.70
N SER A 100 2.43 -4.80 -8.64
CA SER A 100 0.98 -4.89 -8.46
C SER A 100 0.60 -5.97 -7.46
N CYS A 101 -0.40 -5.68 -6.61
CA CYS A 101 -0.99 -6.69 -5.72
C CYS A 101 -2.00 -7.53 -6.51
N THR A 102 -1.54 -8.60 -7.16
CA THR A 102 -2.42 -9.48 -7.97
C THR A 102 -3.42 -10.29 -7.14
N ASN A 103 -3.22 -10.35 -5.83
CA ASN A 103 -4.06 -11.08 -4.88
C ASN A 103 -5.05 -10.20 -4.11
N LEU A 104 -4.99 -8.87 -4.26
CA LEU A 104 -5.98 -7.96 -3.70
C LEU A 104 -7.04 -7.67 -4.75
N HIS A 105 -8.29 -7.88 -4.39
CA HIS A 105 -9.43 -7.71 -5.31
C HIS A 105 -10.12 -6.40 -5.01
N ILE A 106 -10.22 -5.53 -6.03
CA ILE A 106 -10.99 -4.30 -5.93
C ILE A 106 -12.47 -4.69 -5.92
N SER A 107 -13.24 -4.17 -4.95
CA SER A 107 -14.65 -4.53 -4.82
C SER A 107 -15.48 -3.91 -5.95
N ASP A 108 -16.50 -4.65 -6.42
CA ASP A 108 -17.40 -4.19 -7.48
C ASP A 108 -18.13 -2.89 -7.06
N GLU A 109 -18.59 -2.82 -5.81
CA GLU A 109 -19.25 -1.63 -5.24
C GLU A 109 -18.36 -0.37 -5.34
N TYR A 110 -17.05 -0.55 -5.15
CA TYR A 110 -16.10 0.55 -5.23
C TYR A 110 -15.91 1.02 -6.68
N VAL A 111 -15.84 0.08 -7.63
CA VAL A 111 -15.77 0.40 -9.06
C VAL A 111 -17.04 1.13 -9.51
N GLU A 112 -18.22 0.63 -9.15
CA GLU A 112 -19.50 1.25 -9.48
C GLU A 112 -19.59 2.69 -8.94
N LYS A 113 -19.17 2.90 -7.68
CA LYS A 113 -19.12 4.25 -7.09
C LYS A 113 -18.20 5.18 -7.89
N GLN A 114 -17.02 4.71 -8.29
CA GLN A 114 -16.12 5.53 -9.10
C GLN A 114 -16.70 5.87 -10.47
N MET A 115 -17.39 4.92 -11.12
CA MET A 115 -18.07 5.16 -12.40
C MET A 115 -19.18 6.21 -12.25
N HIS A 116 -20.02 6.09 -11.21
CA HIS A 116 -21.10 7.04 -10.94
C HIS A 116 -20.62 8.45 -10.54
N CYS A 117 -19.42 8.57 -9.95
CA CYS A 117 -18.83 9.88 -9.64
C CYS A 117 -18.10 10.52 -10.83
N HIS A 118 -17.77 9.77 -11.90
CA HIS A 118 -17.09 10.30 -13.08
C HIS A 118 -18.07 10.94 -14.09
N ASP A 119 -19.34 10.52 -14.09
CA ASP A 119 -20.42 11.13 -14.88
C ASP A 119 -21.02 12.36 -14.18
N GLY A 120 -20.21 13.41 -13.98
CA GLY A 120 -20.63 14.83 -13.98
C GLY A 120 -21.69 15.37 -13.00
N GLU A 121 -22.42 14.57 -12.22
CA GLU A 121 -23.48 15.05 -11.32
C GLU A 121 -23.48 14.30 -9.98
N CYS A 122 -22.54 14.66 -9.09
CA CYS A 122 -22.77 14.48 -7.66
C CYS A 122 -23.86 15.47 -7.20
N ARG A 123 -25.14 15.06 -7.27
CA ARG A 123 -26.22 15.78 -6.59
C ARG A 123 -26.20 15.43 -5.10
N HIS A 124 -25.90 16.45 -4.29
CA HIS A 124 -26.10 16.45 -2.84
C HIS A 124 -27.58 16.34 -2.46
#